data_AF-A0A0D2BIH2-F1
#
_entry.id   AF-A0A0D2BIH2-F1
#
_cell.length_a   1.000
_cell.length_b   1.000
_cell.length_c   1.000
_cell.angle_alpha   90.00
_cell.angle_beta   90.00
_cell.angle_gamma   90.00
#
_symmetry.space_group_name_H-M   'P 1'
#
loop_
_entity.id
_entity.type
_entity.pdbx_description
1 polymer ?
#
loop_
_entity_poly.entity_id
_entity_poly.type
_entity_poly.pdbx_seq_one_letter_code
_entity_poly.pdbx_strand_id
1 'polypeptide(L)'
;MATSNPPPEPSALSSLISSSGAKSASESLPLEILHNLQYQHNWTDLKRHIICLNTSSTSTPSPTDSVDGLGPDHARHPHPHQHSPSSSGSSTPSTSASGETATLISGLPPRHSYVHPDLQNHLVRHSIDESSIPVRREFVLPLSLSETWTLGRFCAVFDQLPERDVVVVSVQAPSDNGRQSRNGSGNANGSLHGRPTAYEHHDQKRVLLGMRAKTGGGGDGTVVYYIMQQGEVKPRQNG
;
A
#
# COMPACT_ATOMS: atom_id res chain seq x y z
N MET A 1 -26.64 16.19 51.66
CA MET A 1 -26.83 16.87 50.36
C MET A 1 -25.88 16.21 49.38
N ALA A 2 -26.40 15.44 48.40
CA ALA A 2 -25.57 14.77 47.40
C ALA A 2 -25.38 15.72 46.20
N THR A 3 -24.14 16.11 45.93
CA THR A 3 -23.79 16.93 44.76
C THR A 3 -23.78 16.04 43.53
N SER A 4 -24.78 16.16 42.65
CA SER A 4 -24.75 15.50 41.33
C SER A 4 -23.72 16.22 40.45
N ASN A 5 -22.57 15.60 40.24
CA ASN A 5 -21.57 16.08 39.30
C ASN A 5 -22.17 16.00 37.88
N PRO A 6 -22.10 17.06 37.04
CA PRO A 6 -22.57 16.97 35.67
C PRO A 6 -21.75 15.93 34.88
N PRO A 7 -22.35 15.30 33.85
CA PRO A 7 -21.63 14.34 33.02
C PRO A 7 -20.43 15.02 32.34
N PRO A 8 -19.30 14.30 32.14
CA PRO A 8 -18.13 14.84 31.49
C PRO A 8 -18.42 15.24 30.03
N GLU A 9 -17.76 16.31 29.56
CA GLU A 9 -17.88 16.79 28.18
C GLU A 9 -17.39 15.72 27.19
N PRO A 10 -18.08 15.49 26.06
CA PRO A 10 -17.63 14.53 25.06
C PRO A 10 -16.28 14.93 24.45
N SER A 11 -15.41 13.95 24.19
CA SER A 11 -14.14 14.19 23.50
C SER A 11 -14.35 14.71 22.08
N ALA A 12 -13.39 15.47 21.54
CA ALA A 12 -13.44 16.01 20.18
C ALA A 12 -13.72 14.92 19.12
N LEU A 13 -13.13 13.73 19.30
CA LEU A 13 -13.40 12.54 18.50
C LEU A 13 -14.84 12.05 18.62
N SER A 14 -15.38 11.97 19.83
CA SER A 14 -16.76 11.53 20.07
C SER A 14 -17.77 12.48 19.42
N SER A 15 -17.51 13.79 19.51
CA SER A 15 -18.30 14.82 18.82
C SER A 15 -18.19 14.73 17.30
N LEU A 16 -17.00 14.46 16.76
CA LEU A 16 -16.80 14.25 15.32
C LEU A 16 -17.54 13.01 14.81
N ILE A 17 -17.46 11.89 15.51
CA ILE A 17 -18.14 10.65 15.11
C ILE A 17 -19.66 10.84 15.20
N SER A 18 -20.15 11.44 16.29
CA SER A 18 -21.58 11.71 16.47
C SER A 18 -22.13 12.65 15.40
N SER A 19 -21.40 13.71 15.05
CA SER A 19 -21.79 14.65 13.99
C SER A 19 -21.67 14.06 12.59
N SER A 20 -20.74 13.13 12.36
CA SER A 20 -20.58 12.45 11.07
C SER A 20 -21.76 11.53 10.73
N GLY A 21 -22.57 11.16 11.73
CA GLY A 21 -23.67 10.22 11.56
C GLY A 21 -23.23 8.79 11.27
N ALA A 22 -21.96 8.44 11.57
CA ALA A 22 -21.44 7.08 11.40
C ALA A 22 -22.28 6.07 12.22
N LYS A 23 -22.83 5.07 11.54
CA LYS A 23 -23.75 4.08 12.13
C LYS A 23 -23.08 2.75 12.41
N SER A 24 -21.84 2.57 11.92
CA SER A 24 -21.08 1.33 12.02
C SER A 24 -19.60 1.58 12.32
N ALA A 25 -18.93 0.57 12.87
CA ALA A 25 -17.49 0.62 13.14
C ALA A 25 -16.67 0.83 11.86
N SER A 26 -17.13 0.31 10.72
CA SER A 26 -16.48 0.50 9.42
C SER A 26 -16.54 1.95 8.92
N GLU A 27 -17.52 2.73 9.37
CA GLU A 27 -17.63 4.17 9.06
C GLU A 27 -16.88 5.04 10.08
N SER A 28 -16.87 4.65 11.37
CA SER A 28 -16.19 5.41 12.42
C SER A 28 -14.68 5.22 12.41
N LEU A 29 -14.17 4.01 12.14
CA LEU A 29 -12.75 3.69 12.18
C LEU A 29 -11.90 4.57 11.23
N PRO A 30 -12.28 4.80 9.95
CA PRO A 30 -11.55 5.72 9.10
C PRO A 30 -11.52 7.15 9.62
N LEU A 31 -12.58 7.61 10.30
CA LEU A 31 -12.63 8.94 10.90
C LEU A 31 -11.69 9.04 12.12
N GLU A 32 -11.68 8.00 12.96
CA GLU A 32 -10.78 7.89 14.11
C GLU A 32 -9.32 7.94 13.66
N ILE A 33 -8.95 7.16 12.65
CA ILE A 33 -7.60 7.13 12.08
C ILE A 33 -7.26 8.47 11.43
N LEU A 34 -8.16 9.06 10.64
CA LEU A 34 -7.92 10.36 10.01
C LEU A 34 -7.64 11.45 11.05
N HIS A 35 -8.45 11.51 12.09
CA HIS A 35 -8.25 12.46 13.20
C HIS A 35 -6.93 12.18 13.93
N ASN A 36 -6.57 10.92 14.16
CA ASN A 36 -5.29 10.54 14.75
C ASN A 36 -4.10 11.01 13.89
N LEU A 37 -4.13 10.74 12.58
CA LEU A 37 -3.11 11.20 11.63
C LEU A 37 -2.95 12.72 11.65
N GLN A 38 -4.06 13.46 11.66
CA GLN A 38 -4.06 14.93 11.66
C GLN A 38 -3.48 15.51 12.95
N TYR A 39 -4.03 15.11 14.09
CA TYR A 39 -3.80 15.81 15.36
C TYR A 39 -2.67 15.21 16.19
N GLN A 40 -2.36 13.92 16.04
CA GLN A 40 -1.27 13.28 16.77
C GLN A 40 -0.02 13.05 15.92
N HIS A 41 -0.18 12.86 14.60
CA HIS A 41 0.96 12.65 13.69
C HIS A 41 1.25 13.84 12.78
N ASN A 42 0.50 14.95 12.90
CA ASN A 42 0.68 16.18 12.11
C ASN A 42 0.64 15.96 10.59
N TRP A 43 -0.14 14.99 10.12
CA TRP A 43 -0.34 14.79 8.69
C TRP A 43 -1.18 15.92 8.08
N THR A 44 -0.85 16.27 6.84
CA THR A 44 -1.52 17.33 6.08
C THR A 44 -2.11 16.79 4.77
N ASP A 45 -2.97 17.59 4.12
CA ASP A 45 -3.68 17.21 2.87
C ASP A 45 -4.31 15.80 2.94
N LEU A 46 -4.98 15.53 4.07
CA LEU A 46 -5.67 14.27 4.34
C LEU A 46 -6.94 14.15 3.49
N LYS A 47 -7.08 13.04 2.77
CA LYS A 47 -8.22 12.74 1.89
C LYS A 47 -8.67 11.31 2.09
N ARG A 48 -9.98 11.10 2.12
CA ARG A 48 -10.60 9.78 2.19
C ARG A 48 -11.09 9.38 0.79
N HIS A 49 -10.78 8.15 0.41
CA HIS A 49 -11.12 7.54 -0.88
C HIS A 49 -11.94 6.28 -0.64
N ILE A 50 -12.84 5.99 -1.57
CA ILE A 50 -13.57 4.72 -1.61
C ILE A 50 -13.08 4.00 -2.87
N ILE A 51 -12.57 2.79 -2.70
CA ILE A 51 -12.06 1.95 -3.79
C ILE A 51 -12.91 0.69 -3.93
N CYS A 52 -13.05 0.20 -5.16
CA CYS A 52 -13.72 -1.06 -5.46
C CYS A 52 -12.69 -2.19 -5.53
N LEU A 53 -12.94 -3.27 -4.79
CA LEU A 53 -12.09 -4.44 -4.72
C LEU A 53 -12.67 -5.50 -5.65
N ASN A 54 -12.13 -5.59 -6.86
CA ASN A 54 -12.52 -6.63 -7.79
C ASN A 54 -11.61 -7.85 -7.57
N THR A 55 -12.05 -8.79 -6.74
CA THR A 55 -11.34 -10.05 -6.51
C THR A 55 -11.65 -11.03 -7.64
N SER A 56 -11.19 -10.72 -8.86
CA SER A 56 -11.25 -11.72 -9.93
C SER A 56 -10.34 -12.87 -9.54
N SER A 57 -10.93 -14.01 -9.16
CA SER A 57 -10.20 -15.26 -9.02
C SER A 57 -9.53 -15.56 -10.35
N THR A 58 -8.20 -15.46 -10.39
CA THR A 58 -7.42 -15.90 -11.55
C THR A 58 -7.62 -17.41 -11.67
N SER A 59 -8.61 -17.84 -12.46
CA SER A 59 -8.65 -19.19 -12.96
C SER A 59 -7.48 -19.34 -13.94
N THR A 60 -6.46 -20.05 -13.51
CA THR A 60 -5.37 -20.53 -14.33
C THR A 60 -5.96 -21.19 -15.59
N PRO A 61 -5.71 -20.69 -16.82
CA PRO A 61 -6.12 -21.42 -18.00
C PRO A 61 -5.19 -22.63 -18.13
N SER A 62 -5.70 -23.81 -17.78
CA SER A 62 -5.09 -25.09 -18.12
C SER A 62 -5.02 -25.21 -19.65
N PRO A 63 -3.85 -25.37 -20.28
CA PRO A 63 -3.79 -25.63 -21.72
C PRO A 63 -4.25 -27.08 -21.95
N THR A 64 -5.50 -27.23 -22.42
CA THR A 64 -6.00 -28.48 -23.00
C THR A 64 -5.89 -28.36 -24.51
N ASP A 65 -4.69 -28.57 -25.04
CA ASP A 65 -4.49 -28.84 -26.46
C ASP A 65 -4.89 -30.30 -26.73
N SER A 66 -6.16 -30.50 -27.09
CA SER A 66 -6.62 -31.71 -27.77
C SER A 66 -6.75 -31.38 -29.25
N VAL A 67 -5.77 -31.79 -30.05
CA VAL A 67 -5.88 -31.86 -31.51
C VAL A 67 -6.06 -33.32 -31.90
N ASP A 68 -7.32 -33.67 -32.15
CA ASP A 68 -7.76 -34.97 -32.63
C ASP A 68 -7.88 -34.92 -34.17
N GLY A 69 -7.51 -36.02 -34.83
CA GLY A 69 -7.78 -36.21 -36.26
C GLY A 69 -6.72 -37.03 -37.00
N LEU A 70 -6.99 -38.33 -37.16
CA LEU A 70 -6.90 -39.13 -38.40
C LEU A 70 -7.17 -40.62 -38.05
N GLY A 71 -8.34 -41.16 -38.41
CA GLY A 71 -8.64 -42.60 -38.35
C GLY A 71 -8.16 -43.35 -39.60
N PRO A 72 -8.70 -44.54 -39.94
CA PRO A 72 -9.34 -45.58 -39.13
C PRO A 72 -8.71 -46.99 -39.39
N ASP A 73 -8.96 -47.99 -38.53
CA ASP A 73 -9.30 -49.37 -38.97
C ASP A 73 -9.40 -50.39 -37.82
N HIS A 74 -10.18 -51.46 -38.07
CA HIS A 74 -10.34 -52.72 -37.33
C HIS A 74 -11.47 -52.86 -36.26
N ALA A 75 -12.65 -53.22 -36.78
CA ALA A 75 -13.36 -54.49 -36.54
C ALA A 75 -13.82 -54.95 -35.13
N ARG A 76 -15.16 -55.14 -35.05
CA ARG A 76 -15.97 -56.17 -34.36
C ARG A 76 -16.06 -56.19 -32.81
N HIS A 77 -17.24 -55.84 -32.27
CA HIS A 77 -18.29 -56.78 -31.80
C HIS A 77 -19.43 -56.04 -31.05
N PRO A 78 -20.68 -56.55 -31.01
CA PRO A 78 -21.83 -55.84 -30.44
C PRO A 78 -22.29 -56.41 -29.09
N HIS A 79 -22.56 -55.56 -28.10
CA HIS A 79 -23.49 -55.88 -27.01
C HIS A 79 -24.20 -54.60 -26.50
N PRO A 80 -25.52 -54.63 -26.23
CA PRO A 80 -26.30 -53.45 -25.91
C PRO A 80 -26.58 -53.35 -24.41
N HIS A 81 -26.31 -52.22 -23.78
CA HIS A 81 -26.99 -51.85 -22.55
C HIS A 81 -27.34 -50.36 -22.56
N GLN A 82 -28.63 -50.12 -22.33
CA GLN A 82 -29.34 -48.86 -22.27
C GLN A 82 -28.82 -48.00 -21.10
N HIS A 83 -28.88 -46.67 -21.23
CA HIS A 83 -29.56 -45.76 -20.30
C HIS A 83 -29.56 -44.33 -20.89
N SER A 84 -30.76 -43.76 -21.00
CA SER A 84 -31.07 -42.40 -21.49
C SER A 84 -31.03 -41.37 -20.32
N PRO A 85 -31.50 -40.11 -20.48
CA PRO A 85 -30.70 -38.92 -20.77
C PRO A 85 -30.86 -37.84 -19.66
N SER A 86 -30.53 -36.58 -19.96
CA SER A 86 -30.71 -35.33 -19.19
C SER A 86 -29.50 -34.89 -18.35
N SER A 87 -29.13 -33.61 -18.27
CA SER A 87 -29.90 -32.37 -18.44
C SER A 87 -28.99 -31.21 -18.88
N SER A 88 -29.57 -30.30 -19.66
CA SER A 88 -28.98 -29.03 -20.10
C SER A 88 -28.49 -28.18 -18.91
N GLY A 89 -27.18 -28.05 -18.78
CA GLY A 89 -26.55 -27.06 -17.91
C GLY A 89 -26.58 -25.69 -18.59
N SER A 90 -27.69 -24.97 -18.44
CA SER A 90 -27.74 -23.52 -18.70
C SER A 90 -26.71 -22.84 -17.81
N SER A 91 -25.54 -22.54 -18.34
CA SER A 91 -24.55 -21.69 -17.69
C SER A 91 -25.04 -20.25 -17.79
N THR A 92 -25.95 -19.85 -16.90
CA THR A 92 -26.10 -18.43 -16.59
C THR A 92 -24.85 -18.01 -15.83
N PRO A 93 -23.97 -17.15 -16.37
CA PRO A 93 -23.02 -16.46 -15.54
C PRO A 93 -23.84 -15.54 -14.63
N SER A 94 -24.02 -15.95 -13.38
CA SER A 94 -24.45 -15.02 -12.34
C SER A 94 -23.28 -14.07 -12.09
N THR A 95 -23.18 -13.05 -12.93
CA THR A 95 -22.40 -11.83 -12.70
C THR A 95 -23.05 -11.10 -11.53
N SER A 96 -22.88 -11.66 -10.33
CA SER A 96 -23.09 -10.94 -9.08
C SER A 96 -21.74 -10.34 -8.72
N ALA A 97 -21.28 -9.37 -9.52
CA ALA A 97 -20.19 -8.49 -9.12
C ALA A 97 -20.73 -7.57 -8.01
N SER A 98 -20.94 -8.12 -6.82
CA SER A 98 -21.09 -7.33 -5.61
C SER A 98 -19.71 -6.75 -5.33
N GLY A 99 -19.40 -5.60 -5.96
CA GLY A 99 -18.13 -4.90 -5.78
C GLY A 99 -17.94 -4.57 -4.31
N GLU A 100 -17.09 -5.33 -3.64
CA GLU A 100 -16.69 -5.07 -2.26
C GLU A 100 -15.93 -3.75 -2.24
N THR A 101 -16.26 -2.82 -1.34
CA THR A 101 -15.56 -1.53 -1.26
C THR A 101 -14.66 -1.46 -0.04
N ALA A 102 -13.56 -0.73 -0.15
CA ALA A 102 -12.71 -0.36 0.98
C ALA A 102 -12.51 1.15 1.05
N THR A 103 -12.35 1.66 2.27
CA THR A 103 -11.93 3.04 2.49
C THR A 103 -10.41 3.10 2.53
N LEU A 104 -9.82 4.09 1.87
CA LEU A 104 -8.39 4.37 1.91
C LEU A 104 -8.19 5.84 2.30
N ILE A 105 -7.27 6.11 3.20
CA ILE A 105 -6.90 7.47 3.58
C ILE A 105 -5.58 7.79 2.90
N SER A 106 -5.44 8.98 2.34
CA SER A 106 -4.16 9.47 1.80
C SER A 106 -3.79 10.77 2.47
N GLY A 107 -2.51 11.04 2.69
CA GLY A 107 -2.04 12.30 3.25
C GLY A 107 -0.53 12.49 3.14
N LEU A 108 -0.05 13.66 3.52
CA LEU A 108 1.36 14.02 3.58
C LEU A 108 1.83 13.95 5.03
N PRO A 109 2.68 12.97 5.40
CA PRO A 109 3.30 12.93 6.71
C PRO A 109 4.32 14.08 6.87
N PRO A 110 4.64 14.51 8.10
CA PRO A 110 5.65 15.55 8.31
C PRO A 110 7.08 15.11 7.92
N ARG A 111 7.32 13.80 7.84
CA ARG A 111 8.59 13.17 7.44
C ARG A 111 8.31 11.89 6.66
N HIS A 112 9.30 11.39 5.95
CA HIS A 112 9.18 10.14 5.20
C HIS A 112 8.83 8.98 6.14
N SER A 113 7.75 8.23 5.88
CA SER A 113 7.21 7.23 6.83
C SER A 113 8.03 5.94 6.90
N TYR A 114 8.82 5.65 5.86
CA TYR A 114 9.66 4.46 5.78
C TYR A 114 10.85 4.72 4.87
N VAL A 115 12.08 4.49 5.32
CA VAL A 115 13.26 4.58 4.46
C VAL A 115 13.74 3.17 4.13
N HIS A 116 13.91 2.86 2.84
CA HIS A 116 14.43 1.58 2.42
C HIS A 116 15.87 1.37 2.95
N PRO A 117 16.25 0.16 3.40
CA PRO A 117 17.58 -0.09 3.97
C PRO A 117 18.75 0.34 3.06
N ASP A 118 18.65 0.09 1.76
CA ASP A 118 19.69 0.50 0.80
C ASP A 118 19.83 2.03 0.71
N LEU A 119 18.70 2.76 0.70
CA LEU A 119 18.69 4.21 0.72
C LEU A 119 19.23 4.74 2.06
N GLN A 120 18.84 4.13 3.19
CA GLN A 120 19.35 4.49 4.51
C GLN A 120 20.87 4.30 4.60
N ASN A 121 21.38 3.19 4.08
CA ASN A 121 22.82 2.93 4.00
C ASN A 121 23.54 3.97 3.15
N HIS A 122 22.94 4.38 2.03
CA HIS A 122 23.49 5.44 1.19
C HIS A 122 23.54 6.79 1.93
N LEU A 123 22.44 7.19 2.57
CA LEU A 123 22.36 8.44 3.35
C LEU A 123 23.42 8.48 4.45
N VAL A 124 23.56 7.38 5.21
CA VAL A 124 24.56 7.26 6.28
C VAL A 124 25.98 7.31 5.73
N ARG A 125 26.28 6.62 4.62
CA ARG A 125 27.63 6.60 4.02
C ARG A 125 28.07 7.94 3.47
N HIS A 126 27.13 8.74 2.98
CA HIS A 126 27.40 10.05 2.41
C HIS A 126 27.13 11.21 3.37
N SER A 127 26.82 10.92 4.65
CA SER A 127 26.45 11.92 5.67
C SER A 127 25.34 12.86 5.21
N ILE A 128 24.39 12.33 4.44
CA ILE A 128 23.23 13.07 3.94
C ILE A 128 22.10 12.94 4.96
N ASP A 129 21.51 14.07 5.33
CA ASP A 129 20.42 14.08 6.30
C ASP A 129 19.13 13.48 5.71
N GLU A 130 18.38 12.74 6.52
CA GLU A 130 17.12 12.11 6.09
C GLU A 130 16.05 13.14 5.69
N SER A 131 16.13 14.37 6.21
CA SER A 131 15.22 15.45 5.79
C SER A 131 15.41 15.89 4.34
N SER A 132 16.50 15.48 3.69
CA SER A 132 16.70 15.69 2.25
C SER A 132 15.78 14.82 1.38
N ILE A 133 15.20 13.75 1.95
CA ILE A 133 14.22 12.93 1.25
C ILE A 133 12.93 13.73 1.10
N PRO A 134 12.40 13.91 -0.12
CA PRO A 134 11.14 14.63 -0.31
C PRO A 134 9.98 13.93 0.41
N VAL A 135 9.16 14.71 1.11
CA VAL A 135 7.91 14.23 1.71
C VAL A 135 6.97 13.76 0.60
N ARG A 136 6.33 12.61 0.81
CA ARG A 136 5.47 11.96 -0.19
C ARG A 136 4.12 11.62 0.38
N ARG A 137 3.13 11.56 -0.50
CA ARG A 137 1.79 11.11 -0.14
C ARG A 137 1.82 9.63 0.20
N GLU A 138 1.34 9.31 1.39
CA GLU A 138 1.20 7.94 1.87
C GLU A 138 -0.27 7.56 1.93
N PHE A 139 -0.50 6.25 1.85
CA PHE A 139 -1.83 5.65 1.89
C PHE A 139 -1.96 4.79 3.13
N VAL A 140 -3.06 4.98 3.86
CA VAL A 140 -3.42 4.25 5.08
C VAL A 140 -4.73 3.51 4.82
N LEU A 141 -4.71 2.19 5.03
CA LEU A 141 -5.88 1.32 5.01
C LEU A 141 -6.38 1.13 6.44
N PRO A 142 -7.56 1.67 6.80
CA PRO A 142 -8.25 1.35 8.05
C PRO A 142 -8.61 -0.14 8.09
N LEU A 143 -8.11 -0.85 9.09
CA LEU A 143 -8.41 -2.26 9.32
C LEU A 143 -9.10 -2.43 10.68
N SER A 144 -10.28 -3.05 10.68
CA SER A 144 -10.93 -3.47 11.91
C SER A 144 -10.37 -4.82 12.37
N LEU A 145 -10.06 -4.97 13.67
CA LEU A 145 -9.62 -6.25 14.25
C LEU A 145 -10.68 -7.36 14.16
N SER A 146 -11.95 -7.00 13.94
CA SER A 146 -13.04 -7.97 13.76
C SER A 146 -13.29 -8.34 12.30
N GLU A 147 -12.60 -7.69 11.35
CA GLU A 147 -12.76 -7.95 9.93
C GLU A 147 -11.72 -8.98 9.46
N THR A 148 -12.17 -9.96 8.68
CA THR A 148 -11.29 -10.96 8.07
C THR A 148 -10.81 -10.45 6.72
N TRP A 149 -9.50 -10.21 6.58
CA TRP A 149 -8.88 -9.83 5.32
C TRP A 149 -8.20 -11.02 4.65
N THR A 150 -8.52 -11.25 3.37
CA THR A 150 -7.83 -12.27 2.55
C THR A 150 -6.66 -11.64 1.80
N LEU A 151 -5.67 -12.46 1.41
CA LEU A 151 -4.56 -11.98 0.59
C LEU A 151 -5.06 -11.39 -0.74
N GLY A 152 -6.06 -12.01 -1.38
CA GLY A 152 -6.65 -11.50 -2.62
C GLY A 152 -7.27 -10.11 -2.46
N ARG A 153 -7.88 -9.83 -1.29
CA ARG A 153 -8.42 -8.50 -0.99
C ARG A 153 -7.32 -7.46 -0.78
N PHE A 154 -6.19 -7.84 -0.14
CA PHE A 154 -5.01 -6.98 -0.10
C PHE A 154 -4.43 -6.72 -1.48
N CYS A 155 -4.28 -7.75 -2.32
CA CYS A 155 -3.82 -7.58 -3.70
C CYS A 155 -4.70 -6.57 -4.47
N ALA A 156 -6.02 -6.70 -4.36
CA ALA A 156 -6.96 -5.76 -4.98
C ALA A 156 -6.78 -4.31 -4.47
N VAL A 157 -6.39 -4.10 -3.20
CA VAL A 157 -6.02 -2.76 -2.71
C VAL A 157 -4.74 -2.27 -3.39
N PHE A 158 -3.70 -3.10 -3.48
CA PHE A 158 -2.42 -2.73 -4.11
C PHE A 158 -2.55 -2.43 -5.61
N ASP A 159 -3.48 -3.08 -6.30
CA ASP A 159 -3.81 -2.80 -7.69
C ASP A 159 -4.36 -1.38 -7.88
N GLN A 160 -5.05 -0.84 -6.86
CA GLN A 160 -5.60 0.52 -6.87
C GLN A 160 -4.60 1.60 -6.41
N LEU A 161 -3.44 1.21 -5.87
CA LEU A 161 -2.42 2.17 -5.43
C LEU A 161 -1.59 2.68 -6.62
N PRO A 162 -1.22 3.97 -6.63
CA PRO A 162 -0.29 4.49 -7.64
C PRO A 162 1.09 3.83 -7.51
N GLU A 163 1.84 3.85 -8.62
CA GLU A 163 3.27 3.53 -8.59
C GLU A 163 4.03 4.58 -7.76
N ARG A 164 5.18 4.18 -7.22
CA ARG A 164 6.01 5.09 -6.41
C ARG A 164 7.03 5.81 -7.26
N ASP A 165 7.10 7.12 -7.06
CA ASP A 165 8.10 7.97 -7.68
C ASP A 165 9.52 7.60 -7.25
N VAL A 166 10.49 7.84 -8.14
CA VAL A 166 11.92 7.63 -7.85
C VAL A 166 12.37 8.63 -6.78
N VAL A 167 12.99 8.15 -5.69
CA VAL A 167 13.64 9.01 -4.70
C VAL A 167 14.99 9.42 -5.26
N VAL A 168 15.17 10.70 -5.52
CA VAL A 168 16.44 11.25 -6.00
C VAL A 168 17.09 12.03 -4.86
N VAL A 169 18.29 11.61 -4.46
CA VAL A 169 19.08 12.29 -3.43
C VAL A 169 20.35 12.83 -4.06
N SER A 170 20.55 14.15 -4.00
CA SER A 170 21.77 14.78 -4.50
C SER A 170 22.91 14.62 -3.48
N VAL A 171 24.01 14.04 -3.93
CA VAL A 171 25.27 14.07 -3.16
C VAL A 171 25.94 15.40 -3.47
N GLN A 172 26.04 16.30 -2.47
CA GLN A 172 26.94 17.43 -2.58
C GLN A 172 28.37 16.89 -2.58
N ALA A 173 29.08 17.10 -3.69
CA ALA A 173 30.52 16.85 -3.74
C ALA A 173 31.18 17.67 -2.62
N PRO A 174 32.18 17.12 -1.90
CA PRO A 174 32.90 17.88 -0.90
C PRO A 174 33.47 19.13 -1.57
N SER A 175 33.04 20.32 -1.10
CA SER A 175 33.66 21.58 -1.51
C SER A 175 35.13 21.52 -1.12
N ASP A 176 36.01 21.36 -2.11
CA ASP A 176 37.45 21.50 -1.94
C ASP A 176 37.76 22.98 -1.68
N ASN A 177 37.55 23.38 -0.42
CA ASN A 177 37.75 24.74 0.02
C ASN A 177 39.24 24.94 0.33
N GLY A 178 40.05 25.10 -0.72
CA GLY A 178 41.33 25.78 -0.61
C GLY A 178 42.51 25.16 -1.33
N ARG A 179 42.64 25.41 -2.63
CA ARG A 179 43.95 25.71 -3.26
C ARG A 179 43.78 26.79 -4.32
N GLN A 180 44.13 28.03 -3.97
CA GLN A 180 44.45 29.07 -4.95
C GLN A 180 45.63 28.58 -5.79
N SER A 181 45.39 28.14 -7.02
CA SER A 181 46.46 27.98 -8.01
C SER A 181 46.37 29.12 -9.01
N ARG A 182 47.40 29.96 -8.97
CA ARG A 182 47.65 31.07 -9.90
C ARG A 182 47.83 30.55 -11.32
N ASN A 183 47.29 31.33 -12.27
CA ASN A 183 47.67 31.52 -13.67
C ASN A 183 48.05 30.29 -14.53
N GLY A 184 47.22 30.03 -15.54
CA GLY A 184 47.60 29.29 -16.75
C GLY A 184 46.57 29.50 -17.86
N SER A 185 46.87 30.41 -18.78
CA SER A 185 46.12 30.57 -20.04
C SER A 185 46.27 29.30 -20.87
N GLY A 186 45.16 28.64 -21.20
CA GLY A 186 45.15 27.42 -22.01
C GLY A 186 43.73 27.10 -22.47
N ASN A 187 43.47 27.29 -23.76
CA ASN A 187 42.28 26.79 -24.45
C ASN A 187 42.15 25.27 -24.27
N ALA A 188 41.09 24.82 -23.60
CA ALA A 188 40.65 23.44 -23.66
C ALA A 188 39.12 23.39 -23.62
N ASN A 189 38.54 22.99 -24.75
CA ASN A 189 37.15 22.60 -24.90
C ASN A 189 36.92 21.36 -24.01
N GLY A 190 36.27 21.56 -22.87
CA GLY A 190 36.04 20.52 -21.88
C GLY A 190 34.90 20.95 -20.95
N SER A 191 33.68 20.99 -21.48
CA SER A 191 32.48 21.14 -20.65
C SER A 191 32.27 19.85 -19.86
N LEU A 192 33.02 19.69 -18.77
CA LEU A 192 32.79 18.70 -17.74
C LEU A 192 32.31 19.44 -16.49
N HIS A 193 31.16 20.08 -16.59
CA HIS A 193 30.47 20.61 -15.42
C HIS A 193 30.00 19.42 -14.61
N GLY A 194 30.64 19.20 -13.47
CA GLY A 194 30.41 18.11 -12.52
C GLY A 194 28.93 17.87 -12.32
N ARG A 195 28.42 16.81 -12.93
CA ARG A 195 27.06 16.35 -12.71
C ARG A 195 27.05 15.80 -11.28
N PRO A 196 26.28 16.38 -10.34
CA PRO A 196 26.14 15.80 -9.02
C PRO A 196 25.69 14.35 -9.22
N THR A 197 26.43 13.41 -8.63
CA THR A 197 26.07 11.99 -8.66
C THR A 197 24.82 11.84 -7.80
N ALA A 198 23.66 12.05 -8.41
CA ALA A 198 22.39 11.84 -7.75
C ALA A 198 22.19 10.33 -7.56
N TYR A 199 21.87 9.91 -6.35
CA TYR A 199 21.46 8.54 -6.07
C TYR A 199 19.96 8.42 -6.31
N GLU A 200 19.57 7.44 -7.11
CA GLU A 200 18.19 7.15 -7.46
C GLU A 200 17.76 5.85 -6.79
N HIS A 201 16.65 5.91 -6.03
CA HIS A 201 16.08 4.76 -5.36
C HIS A 201 14.62 4.55 -5.76
N HIS A 202 14.29 3.33 -6.16
CA HIS A 202 12.94 2.93 -6.53
C HIS A 202 12.27 2.19 -5.38
N ASP A 203 11.30 2.83 -4.74
CA ASP A 203 10.47 2.18 -3.74
C ASP A 203 9.43 1.26 -4.39
N GLN A 204 9.05 0.20 -3.68
CA GLN A 204 7.89 -0.62 -4.03
C GLN A 204 6.58 0.05 -3.55
N LYS A 205 5.44 -0.38 -4.11
CA LYS A 205 4.12 -0.01 -3.56
C LYS A 205 4.01 -0.46 -2.10
N ARG A 206 3.30 0.31 -1.30
CA ARG A 206 3.18 0.13 0.16
C ARG A 206 1.98 0.88 0.68
N VAL A 207 1.35 0.29 1.69
CA VAL A 207 0.23 0.85 2.42
C VAL A 207 0.52 0.73 3.91
N LEU A 208 0.08 1.73 4.67
CA LEU A 208 0.06 1.69 6.13
C LEU A 208 -1.25 1.05 6.58
N LEU A 209 -1.20 0.06 7.45
CA LEU A 209 -2.38 -0.57 8.03
C LEU A 209 -2.66 0.10 9.37
N GLY A 210 -3.71 0.91 9.43
CA GLY A 210 -4.15 1.59 10.64
C GLY A 210 -5.19 0.74 11.37
N MET A 211 -4.88 0.31 12.59
CA MET A 211 -5.77 -0.49 13.43
C MET A 211 -5.98 0.15 14.79
N ARG A 212 -7.21 0.19 15.25
CA ARG A 212 -7.49 0.53 16.65
C ARG A 212 -7.17 -0.66 17.55
N ALA A 213 -6.41 -0.45 18.61
CA ALA A 213 -6.10 -1.50 19.58
C ALA A 213 -7.36 -1.97 20.32
N LYS A 214 -7.45 -3.28 20.60
CA LYS A 214 -8.59 -3.86 21.34
C LYS A 214 -8.60 -3.37 22.78
N THR A 215 -9.80 -3.08 23.29
CA THR A 215 -10.02 -2.76 24.71
C THR A 215 -9.50 -3.88 25.60
N GLY A 216 -8.48 -3.58 26.43
CA GLY A 216 -7.93 -4.53 27.41
C GLY A 216 -6.40 -4.47 27.61
N GLY A 217 -5.65 -3.80 26.74
CA GLY A 217 -4.19 -3.58 26.91
C GLY A 217 -3.73 -2.11 26.85
N GLY A 218 -4.69 -1.19 26.75
CA GLY A 218 -4.51 0.24 26.44
C GLY A 218 -5.81 0.82 25.89
N GLY A 219 -6.91 0.64 26.63
CA GLY A 219 -8.30 0.77 26.16
C GLY A 219 -8.82 2.21 26.01
N ASP A 220 -8.07 3.10 25.37
CA ASP A 220 -8.36 4.54 25.32
C ASP A 220 -8.26 5.19 23.92
N GLY A 221 -8.31 4.42 22.83
CA GLY A 221 -8.30 4.96 21.47
C GLY A 221 -6.93 4.97 20.79
N THR A 222 -5.99 4.17 21.29
CA THR A 222 -4.70 3.94 20.64
C THR A 222 -4.87 3.35 19.23
N VAL A 223 -4.21 3.96 18.25
CA VAL A 223 -4.11 3.48 16.87
C VAL A 223 -2.69 2.98 16.61
N VAL A 224 -2.56 1.81 16.02
CA VAL A 224 -1.28 1.21 15.62
C VAL A 224 -1.20 1.21 14.10
N TYR A 225 -0.02 1.55 13.59
CA TYR A 225 0.28 1.56 12.16
C TYR A 225 1.32 0.49 11.83
N TYR A 226 1.01 -0.40 10.90
CA TYR A 226 1.96 -1.34 10.31
C TYR A 226 2.24 -0.97 8.87
N ILE A 227 3.45 -1.19 8.37
CA ILE A 227 3.77 -0.98 6.96
C ILE A 227 3.67 -2.33 6.23
N MET A 228 2.88 -2.39 5.17
CA MET A 228 2.80 -3.52 4.26
C MET A 228 3.34 -3.09 2.89
N GLN A 229 4.28 -3.85 2.34
CA GLN A 229 4.94 -3.57 1.06
C GLN A 229 4.64 -4.67 0.04
N GLN A 230 4.61 -4.29 -1.23
CA GLN A 230 4.55 -5.23 -2.35
C GLN A 230 5.95 -5.76 -2.67
N GLY A 231 6.06 -7.06 -2.94
CA GLY A 231 7.29 -7.70 -3.40
C GLY A 231 8.04 -8.49 -2.32
N GLU A 232 9.16 -9.08 -2.74
CA GLU A 232 10.02 -9.86 -1.86
C GLU A 232 10.89 -8.93 -1.00
N VAL A 233 10.82 -9.08 0.31
CA VAL A 233 11.71 -8.38 1.23
C VAL A 233 13.11 -8.98 1.08
N LYS A 234 14.05 -8.23 0.49
CA LYS A 234 15.44 -8.70 0.36
C LYS A 234 15.97 -9.09 1.75
N PRO A 235 16.52 -10.30 1.93
CA PRO A 235 17.06 -10.70 3.22
C PRO A 235 18.14 -9.70 3.63
N ARG A 236 18.08 -9.24 4.88
CA ARG A 236 19.12 -8.38 5.45
C ARG A 236 20.44 -9.18 5.41
N GLN A 237 21.32 -8.81 4.50
CA GLN A 237 22.70 -9.27 4.48
C GLN A 237 23.38 -8.62 5.68
N ASN A 238 23.25 -9.25 6.85
CA ASN A 238 24.09 -8.92 7.99
C ASN A 238 25.49 -9.45 7.64
N GLY A 239 26.34 -8.56 7.13
CA GLY A 239 27.77 -8.80 6.93
C GLY A 239 28.54 -8.59 8.24
#